data_AF-A0A397U337-F1
#
_entry.id   AF-A0A397U337-F1
#
_cell.length_a   1.000
_cell.length_b   1.000
_cell.length_c   1.000
_cell.angle_alpha   90.00
_cell.angle_beta   90.00
_cell.angle_gamma   90.00
#
_symmetry.space_group_name_H-M   'P 1'
#
loop_
_entity.id
_entity.type
_entity.pdbx_description
1 polymer ?
#
loop_
_entity_poly.entity_id
_entity_poly.type
_entity_poly.pdbx_seq_one_letter_code
_entity_poly.pdbx_strand_id
1 'polypeptide(L)'
;MPDSKPKQPIFHAAFLDGIRGIAALAIVYEHSQKYYKQSLTFDMFNLAGQLGIEIPSTKTKYNICYKFLSYVQLKIWINCQIAMKLWLKFFLRRFMRIYPPYAILLPVIAYNDFVKRAYYSQIHPSNLGSHLFLQTAEFTFWTIPPEMKYYLCIPIIVIGYVELTRFGAYLTSCLFGKPEIGAWICRILGNIILLAKWEELYLIYRDAQNTTLVSNAHIFLTGSICSIWYREIIRLGLLPLSSKEEKTLVGKSNDSDEDILKNSSSMKQIINKFPSRHKLTRLCYDFGYYITLFIILCTFPHLSEKVFGMPRDTLNLNLEKSFGGSLYAILILGGLLSCDSSFVNACSCNFLRFCGRVSFSIYLLHPIPLTFVSKYLT
;
A
#
# COMPACT_ATOMS: atom_id res chain seq x y z
N MET A 1 -22.04 10.36 37.54
CA MET A 1 -21.16 9.41 36.82
C MET A 1 -20.91 10.01 35.44
N PRO A 2 -19.67 10.21 34.99
CA PRO A 2 -19.42 10.71 33.64
C PRO A 2 -19.70 9.59 32.63
N ASP A 3 -20.60 9.85 31.69
CA ASP A 3 -20.95 8.97 30.57
C ASP A 3 -19.68 8.54 29.83
N SER A 4 -19.30 7.27 29.99
CA SER A 4 -18.27 6.64 29.18
C SER A 4 -18.80 6.51 27.77
N LYS A 5 -18.54 7.51 26.92
CA LYS A 5 -18.78 7.41 25.47
C LYS A 5 -18.19 6.07 25.00
N PRO A 6 -18.97 5.20 24.32
CA PRO A 6 -18.47 3.92 23.87
C PRO A 6 -17.24 4.16 22.99
N LYS A 7 -16.10 3.58 23.39
CA LYS A 7 -14.88 3.57 22.57
C LYS A 7 -15.25 2.90 21.25
N GLN A 8 -15.42 3.69 20.20
CA GLN A 8 -15.64 3.13 18.88
C GLN A 8 -14.45 2.21 18.53
N PRO A 9 -14.71 1.00 18.03
CA PRO A 9 -13.65 0.06 17.69
C PRO A 9 -12.70 0.72 16.68
N ILE A 10 -11.42 0.68 16.99
CA ILE A 10 -10.37 1.18 16.10
C ILE A 10 -10.36 0.23 14.90
N PHE A 11 -10.77 0.72 13.73
CA PHE A 11 -10.68 -0.04 12.48
C PHE A 11 -9.20 -0.35 12.20
N HIS A 12 -8.83 -1.62 12.37
CA HIS A 12 -7.52 -2.17 12.02
C HIS A 12 -7.71 -3.21 10.93
N ALA A 13 -7.40 -2.83 9.69
CA ALA A 13 -7.46 -3.73 8.55
C ALA A 13 -6.28 -4.71 8.58
N ALA A 14 -6.48 -5.87 9.20
CA ALA A 14 -5.45 -6.89 9.40
C ALA A 14 -4.80 -7.38 8.09
N PHE A 15 -5.57 -7.44 7.01
CA PHE A 15 -5.07 -7.86 5.69
C PHE A 15 -4.00 -6.90 5.13
N LEU A 16 -4.04 -5.61 5.51
CA LEU A 16 -3.00 -4.65 5.10
C LEU A 16 -1.65 -5.04 5.67
N ASP A 17 -1.60 -5.51 6.91
CA ASP A 17 -0.36 -6.06 7.46
C ASP A 17 0.07 -7.29 6.64
N GLY A 18 -0.87 -8.15 6.29
CA GLY A 18 -0.66 -9.28 5.39
C GLY A 18 0.02 -8.95 4.07
N ILE A 19 -0.56 -8.02 3.31
CA ILE A 19 -0.03 -7.55 2.02
C ILE A 19 1.38 -6.94 2.24
N ARG A 20 1.64 -6.24 3.37
CA ARG A 20 3.01 -5.79 3.70
C ARG A 20 3.98 -6.94 3.87
N GLY A 21 3.53 -8.01 4.52
CA GLY A 21 4.32 -9.22 4.72
C GLY A 21 4.71 -9.86 3.40
N ILE A 22 3.75 -10.03 2.48
CA ILE A 22 4.00 -10.58 1.14
C ILE A 22 5.03 -9.72 0.41
N ALA A 23 4.83 -8.40 0.40
CA ALA A 23 5.74 -7.47 -0.27
C ALA A 23 7.16 -7.46 0.31
N ALA A 24 7.28 -7.56 1.64
CA ALA A 24 8.55 -7.66 2.33
C ALA A 24 9.31 -8.94 1.92
N LEU A 25 8.61 -10.07 1.94
CA LEU A 25 9.19 -11.37 1.59
C LEU A 25 9.59 -11.44 0.11
N ALA A 26 8.79 -10.87 -0.79
CA ALA A 26 9.10 -10.80 -2.22
C ALA A 26 10.42 -10.07 -2.49
N ILE A 27 10.72 -8.98 -1.77
CA ILE A 27 12.00 -8.28 -1.89
C ILE A 27 13.16 -9.07 -1.33
N VAL A 28 12.99 -9.70 -0.17
CA VAL A 28 14.03 -10.55 0.41
C VAL A 28 14.38 -11.67 -0.57
N TYR A 29 13.37 -12.28 -1.17
CA TYR A 29 13.55 -13.28 -2.22
C TYR A 29 14.29 -12.71 -3.42
N GLU A 30 13.85 -11.58 -3.99
CA GLU A 30 14.51 -10.96 -5.14
C GLU A 30 15.99 -10.63 -4.85
N HIS A 31 16.28 -10.04 -3.70
CA HIS A 31 17.64 -9.70 -3.30
C HIS A 31 18.50 -10.94 -3.03
N SER A 32 17.95 -11.98 -2.41
CA SER A 32 18.68 -13.25 -2.16
C SER A 32 19.23 -13.84 -3.46
N GLN A 33 18.44 -13.76 -4.53
CA GLN A 33 18.79 -14.34 -5.83
C GLN A 33 19.74 -13.43 -6.60
N LYS A 34 19.44 -12.13 -6.67
CA LYS A 34 20.19 -11.17 -7.50
C LYS A 34 21.54 -10.78 -6.91
N TYR A 35 21.57 -10.52 -5.60
CA TYR A 35 22.71 -9.93 -4.93
C TYR A 35 23.57 -11.02 -4.24
N TYR A 36 22.92 -12.01 -3.64
CA TYR A 36 23.60 -13.02 -2.82
C TYR A 36 23.72 -14.40 -3.48
N LYS A 37 23.28 -14.54 -4.75
CA LYS A 37 23.40 -15.77 -5.56
C LYS A 37 22.93 -17.05 -4.85
N GLN A 38 22.00 -16.94 -3.90
CA GLN A 38 21.53 -18.10 -3.15
C GLN A 38 20.59 -18.93 -4.02
N SER A 39 20.93 -20.17 -4.33
CA SER A 39 19.97 -21.13 -4.88
C SER A 39 19.13 -21.69 -3.73
N LEU A 40 18.05 -21.00 -3.35
CA LEU A 40 17.10 -21.56 -2.39
C LEU A 40 16.49 -22.84 -3.00
N THR A 41 16.70 -23.96 -2.32
CA THR A 41 16.21 -25.30 -2.65
C THR A 41 14.69 -25.39 -2.45
N PHE A 42 13.94 -24.84 -3.40
CA PHE A 42 12.66 -25.46 -3.79
C PHE A 42 12.98 -26.32 -5.02
N ASP A 43 13.20 -27.61 -4.80
CA ASP A 43 13.81 -28.58 -5.72
C ASP A 43 13.02 -28.90 -7.01
N MET A 44 11.99 -28.12 -7.35
CA MET A 44 11.36 -28.19 -8.68
C MET A 44 12.07 -27.31 -9.74
N PHE A 45 13.06 -26.49 -9.35
CA PHE A 45 13.62 -25.42 -10.19
C PHE A 45 15.15 -25.47 -10.43
N ASN A 46 15.81 -26.60 -10.18
CA ASN A 46 17.27 -26.70 -10.19
C ASN A 46 17.94 -27.07 -11.54
N LEU A 47 17.22 -27.12 -12.68
CA LEU A 47 17.80 -27.57 -13.96
C LEU A 47 18.28 -26.47 -14.94
N ALA A 48 18.43 -25.21 -14.51
CA ALA A 48 18.81 -24.12 -15.44
C ALA A 48 20.07 -23.33 -15.02
N GLY A 49 20.94 -23.94 -14.21
CA GLY A 49 22.14 -23.29 -13.66
C GLY A 49 23.41 -23.31 -14.53
N GLN A 50 23.36 -23.76 -15.79
CA GLN A 50 24.58 -24.02 -16.57
C GLN A 50 24.87 -23.11 -17.76
N LEU A 51 24.07 -22.08 -18.06
CA LEU A 51 24.40 -21.12 -19.12
C LEU A 51 24.05 -19.69 -18.69
N GLY A 52 25.05 -18.92 -18.27
CA GLY A 52 24.87 -17.53 -17.87
C GLY A 52 26.14 -16.87 -17.35
N ILE A 53 27.27 -17.13 -18.02
CA ILE A 53 28.52 -16.39 -17.84
C ILE A 53 28.41 -15.09 -18.64
N GLU A 54 28.81 -13.98 -17.99
CA GLU A 54 29.11 -12.66 -18.55
C GLU A 54 27.99 -11.81 -19.14
N ILE A 55 27.40 -10.92 -18.31
CA ILE A 55 27.11 -9.54 -18.74
C ILE A 55 27.43 -8.58 -17.57
N PRO A 56 28.49 -7.75 -17.66
CA PRO A 56 28.69 -6.60 -16.79
C PRO A 56 27.91 -5.39 -17.33
N SER A 57 27.40 -4.56 -16.43
CA SER A 57 26.75 -3.26 -16.72
C SER A 57 25.30 -3.31 -17.20
N THR A 58 24.39 -2.98 -16.29
CA THR A 58 23.45 -1.86 -16.46
C THR A 58 22.81 -1.53 -15.12
N LYS A 59 22.94 -0.27 -14.69
CA LYS A 59 22.34 0.33 -13.49
C LYS A 59 20.81 0.42 -13.62
N THR A 60 20.11 -0.70 -13.72
CA THR A 60 18.65 -0.71 -13.71
C THR A 60 18.21 -1.09 -12.30
N LYS A 61 17.85 -0.06 -11.52
CA LYS A 61 17.37 -0.17 -10.13
C LYS A 61 15.95 -0.76 -10.17
N TYR A 62 15.80 -2.03 -9.77
CA TYR A 62 14.51 -2.72 -9.61
C TYR A 62 13.97 -2.39 -8.22
N ASN A 63 12.79 -1.77 -8.19
CA ASN A 63 12.48 -0.82 -7.14
C ASN A 63 10.98 -0.64 -6.92
N ILE A 64 10.17 -1.63 -6.52
CA ILE A 64 8.72 -1.35 -6.32
C ILE A 64 8.01 -2.10 -5.17
N CYS A 65 8.58 -3.08 -4.46
CA CYS A 65 7.72 -3.83 -3.53
C CYS A 65 7.31 -3.12 -2.22
N TYR A 66 8.09 -2.17 -1.65
CA TYR A 66 7.76 -1.63 -0.30
C TYR A 66 6.71 -0.50 -0.24
N LYS A 67 6.27 0.04 -1.37
CA LYS A 67 5.84 1.45 -1.40
C LYS A 67 4.40 1.72 -1.00
N PHE A 68 3.57 0.70 -0.82
CA PHE A 68 2.14 0.95 -0.87
C PHE A 68 1.39 0.95 0.48
N LEU A 69 1.97 0.38 1.53
CA LEU A 69 1.07 -0.09 2.58
C LEU A 69 0.89 0.84 3.77
N SER A 70 1.39 2.06 3.77
CA SER A 70 1.30 2.91 4.96
C SER A 70 0.09 3.84 4.98
N TYR A 71 -1.13 3.40 4.66
CA TYR A 71 -2.30 4.27 4.93
C TYR A 71 -3.66 3.57 4.91
N VAL A 72 -4.42 3.70 6.00
CA VAL A 72 -5.89 3.97 6.08
C VAL A 72 -6.20 4.19 7.56
N GLN A 73 -6.16 5.44 8.02
CA GLN A 73 -6.87 5.91 9.23
C GLN A 73 -7.07 7.42 9.11
N LEU A 74 -7.91 7.86 8.16
CA LEU A 74 -8.24 9.28 8.01
C LEU A 74 -9.66 9.57 8.47
N LYS A 75 -9.84 9.63 9.79
CA LYS A 75 -11.03 10.20 10.41
C LYS A 75 -10.70 11.67 10.72
N ILE A 76 -10.85 12.54 9.74
CA ILE A 76 -10.63 13.99 9.92
C ILE A 76 -11.95 14.72 9.73
N TRP A 77 -12.44 15.23 10.85
CA TRP A 77 -13.10 16.52 10.99
C TRP A 77 -12.67 17.08 12.34
N ILE A 78 -12.67 18.41 12.51
CA ILE A 78 -12.49 19.22 13.75
C ILE A 78 -11.27 20.17 13.72
N ASN A 79 -11.52 21.42 14.16
CA ASN A 79 -10.63 22.54 14.56
C ASN A 79 -9.13 22.44 14.27
N CYS A 80 -8.55 23.53 13.71
CA CYS A 80 -7.12 23.64 13.36
C CYS A 80 -6.14 23.16 14.45
N GLN A 81 -6.43 23.41 15.74
CA GLN A 81 -5.58 22.93 16.85
C GLN A 81 -5.60 21.40 17.04
N ILE A 82 -6.75 20.75 16.83
CA ILE A 82 -6.90 19.30 16.94
C ILE A 82 -6.28 18.63 15.70
N ALA A 83 -6.41 19.25 14.53
CA ALA A 83 -5.76 18.80 13.30
C ALA A 83 -4.24 18.78 13.44
N MET A 84 -3.61 19.86 13.95
CA MET A 84 -2.15 19.92 14.12
C MET A 84 -1.62 18.85 15.08
N LYS A 85 -2.29 18.61 16.22
CA LYS A 85 -1.91 17.53 17.15
C LYS A 85 -2.02 16.15 16.50
N LEU A 86 -3.07 15.92 15.71
CA LEU A 86 -3.29 14.65 15.03
C LEU A 86 -2.26 14.41 13.92
N TRP A 87 -1.91 15.46 13.16
CA TRP A 87 -0.86 15.43 12.14
C TRP A 87 0.52 15.24 12.72
N LEU A 88 0.86 15.96 13.79
CA LEU A 88 2.11 15.76 14.50
C LEU A 88 2.21 14.32 15.04
N LYS A 89 1.13 13.79 15.63
CA LYS A 89 1.05 12.39 16.05
C LYS A 89 1.16 11.41 14.88
N PHE A 90 0.63 11.74 13.72
CA PHE A 90 0.80 10.93 12.51
C PHE A 90 2.25 10.93 12.05
N PHE A 91 2.85 12.11 11.88
CA PHE A 91 4.23 12.28 11.45
C PHE A 91 5.19 11.62 12.43
N LEU A 92 5.09 11.91 13.74
CA LEU A 92 5.95 11.33 14.77
C LEU A 92 5.88 9.80 14.79
N ARG A 93 4.70 9.20 14.64
CA ARG A 93 4.59 7.73 14.57
C ARG A 93 5.32 7.16 13.36
N ARG A 94 5.25 7.81 12.20
CA ARG A 94 5.92 7.35 10.98
C ARG A 94 7.43 7.60 11.03
N PHE A 95 7.82 8.77 11.52
CA PHE A 95 9.20 9.14 11.77
C PHE A 95 9.85 8.14 12.72
N MET A 96 9.26 7.92 13.91
CA MET A 96 9.81 7.01 14.92
C MET A 96 9.89 5.56 14.46
N ARG A 97 9.02 5.15 13.53
CA ARG A 97 9.06 3.81 12.94
C ARG A 97 10.26 3.61 12.01
N ILE A 98 10.66 4.65 11.27
CA ILE A 98 11.57 4.50 10.12
C ILE A 98 12.93 5.15 10.40
N TYR A 99 12.93 6.42 10.82
CA TYR A 99 14.15 7.21 10.90
C TYR A 99 15.07 6.78 12.04
N PRO A 100 14.62 6.53 13.29
CA PRO A 100 15.52 6.07 14.34
C PRO A 100 16.21 4.74 14.02
N PRO A 101 15.52 3.66 13.58
CA PRO A 101 16.21 2.43 13.22
C PRO A 101 17.20 2.62 12.06
N TYR A 102 16.86 3.46 11.07
CA TYR A 102 17.76 3.82 9.99
C TYR A 102 19.01 4.58 10.50
N ALA A 103 18.82 5.60 11.34
CA ALA A 103 19.90 6.41 11.89
C ALA A 103 20.83 5.63 12.82
N ILE A 104 20.30 4.60 13.52
CA ILE A 104 21.11 3.68 14.34
C ILE A 104 21.88 2.70 13.46
N LEU A 105 21.25 2.17 12.41
CA LEU A 105 21.86 1.18 11.52
C LEU A 105 23.01 1.78 10.70
N LEU A 106 22.90 3.03 10.26
CA LEU A 106 23.91 3.68 9.41
C LEU A 106 25.33 3.69 10.03
N PRO A 107 25.56 4.15 11.28
CA PRO A 107 26.85 4.02 11.94
C PRO A 107 27.32 2.57 12.05
N VAL A 108 26.41 1.63 12.36
CA VAL A 108 26.76 0.21 12.44
C VAL A 108 27.30 -0.29 11.10
N ILE A 109 26.69 0.12 9.98
CA ILE A 109 27.20 -0.21 8.64
C ILE A 109 28.54 0.48 8.38
N ALA A 110 28.69 1.75 8.75
CA ALA A 110 29.89 2.53 8.46
C ALA A 110 31.15 2.02 9.18
N TYR A 111 30.98 1.50 10.41
CA TYR A 111 32.10 1.12 11.30
C TYR A 111 32.29 -0.39 11.49
N ASN A 112 31.32 -1.24 11.14
CA ASN A 112 31.46 -2.69 11.24
C ASN A 112 31.74 -3.32 9.87
N ASP A 113 32.92 -3.90 9.67
CA ASP A 113 33.32 -4.46 8.37
C ASP A 113 32.43 -5.58 7.85
N PHE A 114 31.88 -6.42 8.73
CA PHE A 114 30.96 -7.49 8.31
C PHE A 114 29.67 -6.90 7.77
N VAL A 115 29.08 -5.97 8.53
CA VAL A 115 27.84 -5.30 8.13
C VAL A 115 28.10 -4.45 6.88
N LYS A 116 29.19 -3.69 6.82
CA LYS A 116 29.60 -2.90 5.65
C LYS A 116 29.62 -3.72 4.36
N ARG A 117 30.22 -4.92 4.39
CA ARG A 117 30.22 -5.85 3.25
C ARG A 117 28.81 -6.30 2.88
N ALA A 118 27.95 -6.52 3.87
CA ALA A 118 26.55 -6.89 3.60
C ALA A 118 25.79 -5.83 2.80
N TYR A 119 26.15 -4.55 2.95
CA TYR A 119 25.59 -3.42 2.18
C TYR A 119 26.52 -2.97 1.03
N TYR A 120 27.33 -3.88 0.47
CA TYR A 120 28.20 -3.62 -0.69
C TYR A 120 29.18 -2.45 -0.51
N SER A 121 29.57 -2.15 0.73
CA SER A 121 30.49 -1.06 1.06
C SER A 121 30.06 0.31 0.51
N GLN A 122 28.76 0.54 0.32
CA GLN A 122 28.23 1.81 -0.20
C GLN A 122 28.21 2.94 0.85
N ILE A 123 28.26 2.57 2.13
CA ILE A 123 28.21 3.53 3.25
C ILE A 123 29.59 3.63 3.91
N HIS A 124 30.09 4.86 4.02
CA HIS A 124 31.38 5.23 4.58
C HIS A 124 31.21 6.31 5.66
N PRO A 125 32.15 6.43 6.62
CA PRO A 125 32.12 7.52 7.59
C PRO A 125 32.06 8.92 6.95
N SER A 126 32.67 9.11 5.77
CA SER A 126 32.67 10.39 5.04
C SER A 126 31.32 10.77 4.43
N ASN A 127 30.50 9.79 4.00
CA ASN A 127 29.17 10.04 3.41
C ASN A 127 28.02 9.86 4.42
N LEU A 128 28.34 9.47 5.66
CA LEU A 128 27.37 9.22 6.73
C LEU A 128 26.47 10.44 7.00
N GLY A 129 27.04 11.65 6.99
CA GLY A 129 26.28 12.88 7.15
C GLY A 129 25.22 13.06 6.06
N SER A 130 25.58 12.88 4.79
CA SER A 130 24.64 12.97 3.66
C SER A 130 23.52 11.95 3.74
N HIS A 131 23.80 10.74 4.26
CA HIS A 131 22.79 9.72 4.51
C HIS A 131 21.85 10.08 5.67
N LEU A 132 22.39 10.60 6.79
CA LEU A 132 21.60 11.02 7.95
C LEU A 132 20.68 12.20 7.64
N PHE A 133 21.15 13.17 6.85
CA PHE A 133 20.35 14.31 6.38
C PHE A 133 19.47 13.98 5.17
N LEU A 134 19.36 12.70 4.78
CA LEU A 134 18.50 12.23 3.68
C LEU A 134 18.80 12.92 2.34
N GLN A 135 20.03 13.38 2.14
CA GLN A 135 20.51 13.98 0.89
C GLN A 135 20.84 12.89 -0.13
N THR A 136 21.45 11.80 0.35
CA THR A 136 21.79 10.63 -0.43
C THR A 136 21.20 9.38 0.22
N ALA A 137 20.85 8.39 -0.59
CA ALA A 137 20.44 7.10 -0.09
C ALA A 137 20.79 6.01 -1.11
N GLU A 138 21.51 5.01 -0.61
CA GLU A 138 22.17 3.99 -1.41
C GLU A 138 21.66 2.59 -1.05
N PHE A 139 21.92 1.62 -1.93
CA PHE A 139 21.49 0.23 -1.84
C PHE A 139 20.01 0.05 -1.51
N THR A 140 19.67 -0.37 -0.29
CA THR A 140 18.31 -0.60 0.22
C THR A 140 17.67 0.66 0.80
N PHE A 141 18.42 1.74 1.05
CA PHE A 141 17.90 2.92 1.74
C PHE A 141 17.27 3.96 0.83
N TRP A 142 17.42 3.81 -0.48
CA TRP A 142 16.96 4.77 -1.50
C TRP A 142 15.48 5.18 -1.38
N THR A 143 14.63 4.35 -0.75
CA THR A 143 13.21 4.64 -0.49
C THR A 143 12.98 5.60 0.68
N ILE A 144 13.93 5.70 1.62
CA ILE A 144 13.74 6.42 2.88
C ILE A 144 13.61 7.94 2.65
N PRO A 145 14.51 8.61 1.90
CA PRO A 145 14.33 10.05 1.65
C PRO A 145 13.01 10.43 0.97
N PRO A 146 12.58 9.80 -0.15
CA PRO A 146 11.30 10.14 -0.77
C PRO A 146 10.11 9.80 0.13
N GLU A 147 10.18 8.72 0.92
CA GLU A 147 9.12 8.39 1.89
C GLU A 147 9.00 9.45 2.99
N MET A 148 10.12 9.94 3.53
CA MET A 148 10.12 11.01 4.52
C MET A 148 9.60 12.34 3.96
N LYS A 149 10.02 12.71 2.75
CA LYS A 149 9.50 13.89 2.03
C LYS A 149 8.00 13.77 1.82
N TYR A 150 7.52 12.60 1.42
CA TYR A 150 6.10 12.36 1.24
C TYR A 150 5.30 12.52 2.53
N TYR A 151 5.77 12.00 3.68
CA TYR A 151 5.09 12.18 4.96
C TYR A 151 4.99 13.65 5.40
N LEU A 152 5.92 14.50 4.96
CA LEU A 152 5.83 15.96 5.16
C LEU A 152 4.82 16.62 4.22
N CYS A 153 4.64 16.09 3.00
CA CYS A 153 3.69 16.63 2.02
C CYS A 153 2.23 16.24 2.26
N ILE A 154 1.94 15.04 2.80
CA ILE A 154 0.56 14.56 3.02
C ILE A 154 -0.31 15.57 3.80
N PRO A 155 0.13 16.15 4.94
CA PRO A 155 -0.68 17.11 5.67
C PRO A 155 -1.10 18.30 4.79
N ILE A 156 -0.19 18.80 3.96
CA ILE A 156 -0.44 19.93 3.04
C ILE A 156 -1.50 19.54 2.00
N ILE A 157 -1.36 18.36 1.38
CA ILE A 157 -2.31 17.83 0.40
C ILE A 157 -3.71 17.69 1.03
N VAL A 158 -3.79 17.12 2.23
CA VAL A 158 -5.09 16.91 2.90
C VAL A 158 -5.71 18.22 3.36
N ILE A 159 -4.93 19.18 3.88
CA ILE A 159 -5.44 20.51 4.24
C ILE A 159 -5.97 21.20 2.98
N GLY A 160 -5.21 21.22 1.89
CA GLY A 160 -5.66 21.79 0.61
C GLY A 160 -6.96 21.15 0.12
N TYR A 161 -7.07 19.82 0.21
CA TYR A 161 -8.28 19.09 -0.17
C TYR A 161 -9.50 19.43 0.71
N VAL A 162 -9.30 19.60 2.02
CA VAL A 162 -10.36 19.99 2.96
C VAL A 162 -10.81 21.43 2.73
N GLU A 163 -9.88 22.37 2.55
CA GLU A 163 -10.23 23.77 2.29
C GLU A 163 -10.93 23.94 0.94
N LEU A 164 -10.49 23.21 -0.10
CA LEU A 164 -11.18 23.18 -1.39
C LEU A 164 -12.63 22.68 -1.24
N THR A 165 -12.83 21.64 -0.44
CA THR A 165 -14.18 21.13 -0.13
C THR A 165 -15.04 22.17 0.60
N ARG A 166 -14.48 22.86 1.59
CA ARG A 166 -15.19 23.89 2.36
C ARG A 166 -15.57 25.07 1.48
N PHE A 167 -14.66 25.49 0.61
CA PHE A 167 -14.90 26.56 -0.34
C PHE A 167 -16.06 26.21 -1.28
N GLY A 168 -16.10 25.00 -1.83
CA GLY A 168 -17.22 24.53 -2.65
C GLY A 168 -18.55 24.52 -1.90
N ALA A 169 -18.54 24.04 -0.65
CA ALA A 169 -19.72 24.04 0.20
C ALA A 169 -20.24 25.47 0.47
N TYR A 170 -19.33 26.40 0.76
CA TYR A 170 -19.64 27.81 0.98
C TYR A 170 -20.25 28.45 -0.27
N LEU A 171 -19.62 28.29 -1.44
CA LEU A 171 -20.12 28.86 -2.71
C LEU A 171 -21.53 28.38 -3.05
N THR A 172 -21.78 27.07 -2.95
CA THR A 172 -23.10 26.51 -3.27
C THR A 172 -24.15 26.79 -2.21
N SER A 173 -23.74 26.99 -0.95
CA SER A 173 -24.64 27.49 0.09
C SER A 173 -25.12 28.90 -0.24
N CYS A 174 -24.23 29.78 -0.71
CA CYS A 174 -24.58 31.16 -1.09
C CYS A 174 -25.45 31.23 -2.35
N LEU A 175 -25.25 30.32 -3.31
CA LEU A 175 -25.92 30.39 -4.62
C LEU A 175 -27.23 29.58 -4.70
N PHE A 176 -27.25 28.36 -4.17
CA PHE A 176 -28.31 27.38 -4.43
C PHE A 176 -28.88 26.72 -3.16
N GLY A 177 -28.40 27.09 -1.98
CA GLY A 177 -28.83 26.52 -0.69
C GLY A 177 -28.49 25.03 -0.52
N LYS A 178 -27.63 24.45 -1.37
CA LYS A 178 -27.25 23.02 -1.34
C LYS A 178 -25.73 22.84 -1.17
N PRO A 179 -25.21 23.01 0.06
CA PRO A 179 -23.77 22.96 0.34
C PRO A 179 -23.12 21.60 0.00
N GLU A 180 -23.90 20.51 0.02
CA GLU A 180 -23.40 19.17 -0.27
C GLU A 180 -22.93 19.01 -1.72
N ILE A 181 -23.63 19.65 -2.66
CA ILE A 181 -23.33 19.55 -4.09
C ILE A 181 -21.99 20.25 -4.37
N GLY A 182 -21.77 21.45 -3.83
CA GLY A 182 -20.50 22.16 -4.04
C GLY A 182 -19.33 21.50 -3.34
N ALA A 183 -19.55 20.92 -2.15
CA ALA A 183 -18.54 20.09 -1.50
C ALA A 183 -18.13 18.92 -2.41
N TRP A 184 -19.08 18.30 -3.11
CA TRP A 184 -18.82 17.16 -3.99
C TRP A 184 -18.11 17.58 -5.28
N ILE A 185 -18.56 18.66 -5.93
CA ILE A 185 -17.92 19.22 -7.13
C ILE A 185 -16.46 19.57 -6.85
N CYS A 186 -16.19 20.30 -5.76
CA CYS A 186 -14.83 20.68 -5.39
C CYS A 186 -13.93 19.49 -5.01
N ARG A 187 -14.50 18.39 -4.51
CA ARG A 187 -13.75 17.14 -4.28
C ARG A 187 -13.36 16.44 -5.57
N ILE A 188 -14.28 16.38 -6.54
CA ILE A 188 -13.99 15.86 -7.89
C ILE A 188 -12.92 16.72 -8.54
N LEU A 189 -13.07 18.05 -8.47
CA LEU A 189 -12.08 19.00 -8.96
C LEU A 189 -10.72 18.77 -8.28
N GLY A 190 -10.69 18.58 -6.96
CA GLY A 190 -9.47 18.27 -6.22
C GLY A 190 -8.80 16.98 -6.71
N ASN A 191 -9.56 15.93 -7.00
CA ASN A 191 -9.04 14.70 -7.59
C ASN A 191 -8.49 14.93 -9.01
N ILE A 192 -9.18 15.72 -9.83
CA ILE A 192 -8.72 16.09 -11.18
C ILE A 192 -7.42 16.91 -11.09
N ILE A 193 -7.32 17.87 -10.18
CA ILE A 193 -6.10 18.66 -9.96
C ILE A 193 -4.94 17.76 -9.52
N LEU A 194 -5.18 16.83 -8.60
CA LEU A 194 -4.16 15.86 -8.18
C LEU A 194 -3.71 15.00 -9.38
N LEU A 195 -4.63 14.54 -10.21
CA LEU A 195 -4.34 13.79 -11.43
C LEU A 195 -3.67 14.63 -12.53
N ALA A 196 -3.95 15.92 -12.64
CA ALA A 196 -3.28 16.79 -13.61
C ALA A 196 -1.85 17.12 -13.15
N LYS A 197 -1.67 17.43 -11.85
CA LYS A 197 -0.34 17.63 -11.26
C LYS A 197 0.52 16.38 -11.29
N TRP A 198 -0.09 15.19 -11.33
CA TRP A 198 0.62 13.95 -11.59
C TRP A 198 1.39 13.99 -12.91
N GLU A 199 0.73 14.41 -14.00
CA GLU A 199 1.32 14.45 -15.34
C GLU A 199 2.45 15.47 -15.39
N GLU A 200 2.25 16.64 -14.78
CA GLU A 200 3.27 17.69 -14.68
C GLU A 200 4.48 17.24 -13.84
N LEU A 201 4.25 16.62 -12.68
CA LEU A 201 5.33 16.06 -11.85
C LEU A 201 6.06 14.92 -12.58
N TYR A 202 5.33 14.09 -13.31
CA TYR A 202 5.90 13.01 -14.11
C TYR A 202 6.85 13.57 -15.18
N LEU A 203 6.45 14.63 -15.89
CA LEU A 203 7.27 15.29 -16.90
C LEU A 203 8.52 15.94 -16.29
N ILE A 204 8.38 16.71 -15.21
CA ILE A 204 9.51 17.36 -14.53
C ILE A 204 10.55 16.33 -14.04
N TYR A 205 10.10 15.22 -13.46
CA TYR A 205 11.01 14.21 -12.95
C TYR A 205 11.58 13.28 -14.03
N ARG A 206 10.89 13.14 -15.17
CA ARG A 206 11.39 12.39 -16.33
C ARG A 206 12.64 13.05 -16.89
N ASP A 207 12.65 14.37 -17.01
CA ASP A 207 13.78 15.13 -17.56
C ASP A 207 14.99 15.20 -16.61
N ALA A 208 14.75 15.13 -15.29
CA ALA A 208 15.81 15.19 -14.29
C ALA A 208 16.72 13.94 -14.20
N GLN A 209 16.61 12.97 -15.13
CA GLN A 209 17.26 11.64 -15.12
C GLN A 209 17.07 10.82 -13.82
N ASN A 210 16.28 11.32 -12.87
CA ASN A 210 16.00 10.72 -11.58
C ASN A 210 14.77 9.81 -11.69
N THR A 211 14.85 8.84 -12.61
CA THR A 211 13.79 7.85 -12.93
C THR A 211 13.22 7.16 -11.68
N THR A 212 14.04 7.00 -10.63
CA THR A 212 13.62 6.43 -9.34
C THR A 212 12.65 7.29 -8.55
N LEU A 213 12.73 8.63 -8.65
CA LEU A 213 11.84 9.52 -7.91
C LEU A 213 10.46 9.63 -8.60
N VAL A 214 10.45 9.65 -9.95
CA VAL A 214 9.23 9.60 -10.79
C VAL A 214 8.38 8.38 -10.42
N SER A 215 9.03 7.22 -10.31
CA SER A 215 8.38 5.95 -9.98
C SER A 215 7.85 5.92 -8.53
N ASN A 216 8.29 6.81 -7.65
CA ASN A 216 7.77 6.85 -6.29
C ASN A 216 6.52 7.73 -6.19
N ALA A 217 6.54 8.87 -6.87
CA ALA A 217 5.47 9.87 -6.78
C ALA A 217 4.11 9.32 -7.22
N HIS A 218 4.06 8.53 -8.31
CA HIS A 218 2.80 7.97 -8.80
C HIS A 218 2.14 7.04 -7.78
N ILE A 219 2.90 6.14 -7.15
CA ILE A 219 2.38 5.17 -6.16
C ILE A 219 1.78 5.90 -4.96
N PHE A 220 2.49 6.93 -4.49
CA PHE A 220 2.04 7.74 -3.37
C PHE A 220 0.78 8.54 -3.68
N LEU A 221 0.69 9.12 -4.89
CA LEU A 221 -0.48 9.87 -5.32
C LEU A 221 -1.70 8.97 -5.53
N THR A 222 -1.53 7.83 -6.19
CA THR A 222 -2.61 6.85 -6.37
C THR A 222 -3.10 6.33 -5.02
N GLY A 223 -2.20 6.09 -4.06
CA GLY A 223 -2.57 5.75 -2.68
C GLY A 223 -3.39 6.84 -1.99
N SER A 224 -3.00 8.11 -2.15
CA SER A 224 -3.78 9.26 -1.63
C SER A 224 -5.19 9.28 -2.24
N ILE A 225 -5.30 9.15 -3.56
CA ILE A 225 -6.58 9.12 -4.27
C ILE A 225 -7.44 7.96 -3.78
N CYS A 226 -6.91 6.74 -3.70
CA CYS A 226 -7.64 5.59 -3.16
C CYS A 226 -8.13 5.80 -1.74
N SER A 227 -7.34 6.45 -0.88
CA SER A 227 -7.77 6.75 0.49
C SER A 227 -8.95 7.74 0.54
N ILE A 228 -8.95 8.72 -0.36
CA ILE A 228 -10.03 9.69 -0.52
C ILE A 228 -11.29 8.97 -1.02
N TRP A 229 -11.16 8.16 -2.07
CA TRP A 229 -12.26 7.37 -2.63
C TRP A 229 -12.85 6.39 -1.61
N TYR A 230 -12.01 5.66 -0.89
CA TYR A 230 -12.45 4.77 0.18
C TYR A 230 -13.29 5.51 1.23
N ARG A 231 -12.84 6.70 1.65
CA ARG A 231 -13.60 7.54 2.58
C ARG A 231 -14.94 7.99 2.00
N GLU A 232 -14.99 8.39 0.73
CA GLU A 232 -16.24 8.79 0.09
C GLU A 232 -17.21 7.63 -0.03
N ILE A 233 -16.73 6.43 -0.35
CA ILE A 233 -17.55 5.20 -0.37
C ILE A 233 -18.15 4.93 1.02
N ILE A 234 -17.35 5.04 2.09
CA ILE A 234 -17.85 4.91 3.47
C ILE A 234 -18.91 5.97 3.75
N ARG A 235 -18.65 7.23 3.39
CA ARG A 235 -19.56 8.35 3.67
C ARG A 235 -20.91 8.18 2.98
N LEU A 236 -20.92 7.64 1.77
CA LEU A 236 -22.14 7.36 1.00
C LEU A 236 -22.88 6.11 1.47
N GLY A 237 -22.36 5.39 2.49
CA GLY A 237 -22.96 4.14 2.96
C GLY A 237 -22.90 3.03 1.91
N LEU A 238 -22.01 3.15 0.92
CA LEU A 238 -21.84 2.19 -0.18
C LEU A 238 -20.95 1.00 0.21
N LEU A 239 -20.65 0.84 1.51
CA LEU A 239 -19.94 -0.32 2.00
C LEU A 239 -20.84 -1.56 1.90
N PRO A 240 -20.38 -2.66 1.29
CA PRO A 240 -21.12 -3.91 1.35
C PRO A 240 -21.17 -4.38 2.82
N LEU A 241 -22.36 -4.79 3.25
CA LEU A 241 -22.57 -5.36 4.58
C LEU A 241 -21.70 -6.62 4.76
N SER A 242 -21.16 -6.82 5.96
CA SER A 242 -20.48 -8.07 6.30
C SER A 242 -21.47 -9.24 6.24
N SER A 243 -20.99 -10.46 6.02
CA SER A 243 -21.85 -11.64 6.02
C SER A 243 -22.56 -11.83 7.36
N LYS A 244 -21.96 -11.36 8.46
CA LYS A 244 -22.56 -11.40 9.80
C LYS A 244 -23.67 -10.35 9.94
N GLU A 245 -23.42 -9.12 9.51
CA GLU A 245 -24.42 -8.04 9.51
C GLU A 245 -25.63 -8.39 8.64
N GLU A 246 -25.38 -8.97 7.47
CA GLU A 246 -26.40 -9.46 6.56
C GLU A 246 -27.24 -10.58 7.20
N LYS A 247 -26.60 -11.58 7.83
CA LYS A 247 -27.31 -12.65 8.56
C LYS A 247 -28.14 -12.09 9.72
N THR A 248 -27.64 -11.08 10.44
CA THR A 248 -28.43 -10.43 11.51
C THR A 248 -29.59 -9.61 10.98
N LEU A 249 -29.47 -9.00 9.80
CA LEU A 249 -30.57 -8.28 9.15
C LEU A 249 -31.66 -9.23 8.67
N VAL A 250 -31.28 -10.34 8.03
CA VAL A 250 -32.21 -11.39 7.60
C VAL A 250 -32.87 -12.10 8.80
N GLY A 251 -32.12 -12.32 9.88
CA GLY A 251 -32.66 -12.88 11.12
C GLY A 251 -33.70 -11.96 11.77
N LYS A 252 -33.40 -10.66 11.86
CA LYS A 252 -34.35 -9.67 12.41
C LYS A 252 -35.62 -9.53 11.57
N SER A 253 -35.53 -9.56 10.23
CA SER A 253 -36.73 -9.49 9.38
C SER A 253 -37.64 -10.70 9.52
N ASN A 254 -37.12 -11.85 9.94
CA ASN A 254 -37.92 -13.05 10.17
C ASN A 254 -38.61 -13.04 11.54
N ASP A 255 -38.05 -12.37 12.55
CA ASP A 255 -38.62 -12.29 13.90
C ASP A 255 -39.61 -11.12 14.09
N SER A 256 -39.54 -10.05 13.29
CA SER A 256 -40.35 -8.84 13.50
C SER A 256 -41.58 -8.67 12.59
N ASP A 257 -41.76 -9.46 11.54
CA ASP A 257 -42.78 -9.20 10.50
C ASP A 257 -43.49 -10.46 9.97
N GLU A 258 -44.05 -11.31 10.84
CA GLU A 258 -45.02 -12.33 10.37
C GLU A 258 -46.36 -11.72 9.93
N ASP A 259 -46.73 -10.53 10.39
CA ASP A 259 -48.04 -9.93 10.11
C ASP A 259 -48.06 -8.81 9.03
N ILE A 260 -46.95 -8.10 8.80
CA ILE A 260 -46.93 -6.95 7.86
C ILE A 260 -46.48 -7.35 6.43
N LEU A 261 -45.74 -8.45 6.28
CA LEU A 261 -45.09 -8.82 5.01
C LEU A 261 -45.89 -9.78 4.11
N LYS A 262 -47.16 -10.07 4.42
CA LYS A 262 -48.03 -10.93 3.59
C LYS A 262 -48.36 -10.35 2.20
N ASN A 263 -48.18 -9.04 1.98
CA ASN A 263 -48.66 -8.37 0.76
C ASN A 263 -47.62 -8.01 -0.32
N SER A 264 -46.34 -8.38 -0.20
CA SER A 264 -45.39 -8.17 -1.31
C SER A 264 -44.55 -9.41 -1.62
N SER A 265 -45.12 -10.34 -2.39
CA SER A 265 -44.42 -11.54 -2.86
C SER A 265 -43.13 -11.18 -3.64
N SER A 266 -43.13 -10.04 -4.34
CA SER A 266 -41.99 -9.50 -5.07
C SER A 266 -40.83 -9.08 -4.17
N MET A 267 -41.10 -8.45 -3.01
CA MET A 267 -40.06 -7.99 -2.09
C MET A 267 -39.45 -9.16 -1.31
N LYS A 268 -40.27 -10.16 -0.94
CA LYS A 268 -39.81 -11.43 -0.38
C LYS A 268 -38.91 -12.20 -1.36
N GLN A 269 -39.24 -12.19 -2.65
CA GLN A 269 -38.37 -12.77 -3.69
C GLN A 269 -37.07 -12.00 -3.89
N ILE A 270 -37.08 -10.66 -3.82
CA ILE A 270 -35.87 -9.84 -3.92
C ILE A 270 -34.95 -10.10 -2.72
N ILE A 271 -35.50 -10.09 -1.50
CA ILE A 271 -34.76 -10.34 -0.25
C ILE A 271 -34.21 -11.77 -0.23
N ASN A 272 -34.96 -12.78 -0.68
CA ASN A 272 -34.47 -14.17 -0.75
C ASN A 272 -33.44 -14.40 -1.87
N LYS A 273 -33.44 -13.58 -2.94
CA LYS A 273 -32.41 -13.62 -4.00
C LYS A 273 -31.19 -12.74 -3.71
N PHE A 274 -31.26 -11.87 -2.70
CA PHE A 274 -30.16 -10.99 -2.31
C PHE A 274 -28.90 -11.76 -1.87
N PRO A 275 -28.99 -12.82 -1.01
CA PRO A 275 -27.82 -13.56 -0.54
C PRO A 275 -27.06 -14.28 -1.66
N SER A 276 -27.78 -14.83 -2.64
CA SER A 276 -27.18 -15.58 -3.75
C SER A 276 -26.50 -14.66 -4.77
N ARG A 277 -27.09 -13.51 -5.09
CA ARG A 277 -26.46 -12.47 -5.91
C ARG A 277 -25.22 -11.88 -5.22
N HIS A 278 -25.27 -11.68 -3.90
CA HIS A 278 -24.14 -11.17 -3.14
C HIS A 278 -22.99 -12.19 -3.01
N LYS A 279 -23.28 -13.50 -3.00
CA LYS A 279 -22.25 -14.54 -3.01
C LYS A 279 -21.49 -14.57 -4.34
N LEU A 280 -22.20 -14.46 -5.47
CA LEU A 280 -21.58 -14.42 -6.79
C LEU A 280 -20.72 -13.16 -6.98
N THR A 281 -21.23 -11.99 -6.58
CA THR A 281 -20.44 -10.75 -6.64
C THR A 281 -19.20 -10.82 -5.76
N ARG A 282 -19.31 -11.32 -4.51
CA ARG A 282 -18.15 -11.56 -3.63
C ARG A 282 -17.12 -12.48 -4.28
N LEU A 283 -17.56 -13.57 -4.91
CA LEU A 283 -16.67 -14.51 -5.60
C LEU A 283 -15.97 -13.87 -6.81
N CYS A 284 -16.69 -13.07 -7.60
CA CYS A 284 -16.09 -12.30 -8.69
C CYS A 284 -15.06 -11.28 -8.19
N TYR A 285 -15.32 -10.60 -7.06
CA TYR A 285 -14.37 -9.70 -6.44
C TYR A 285 -13.12 -10.43 -5.94
N ASP A 286 -13.29 -11.54 -5.23
CA ASP A 286 -12.19 -12.38 -4.76
C ASP A 286 -11.31 -12.85 -5.92
N PHE A 287 -11.93 -13.36 -6.98
CA PHE A 287 -11.22 -13.77 -8.19
C PHE A 287 -10.45 -12.60 -8.82
N GLY A 288 -11.08 -11.43 -8.92
CA GLY A 288 -10.42 -10.20 -9.37
C GLY A 288 -9.21 -9.79 -8.52
N TYR A 289 -9.28 -9.95 -7.19
CA TYR A 289 -8.16 -9.65 -6.30
C TYR A 289 -7.02 -10.65 -6.43
N TYR A 290 -7.33 -11.95 -6.56
CA TYR A 290 -6.30 -12.96 -6.82
C TYR A 290 -5.64 -12.74 -8.18
N ILE A 291 -6.39 -12.37 -9.22
CA ILE A 291 -5.83 -11.99 -10.53
C ILE A 291 -4.94 -10.75 -10.38
N THR A 292 -5.40 -9.72 -9.67
CA THR A 292 -4.61 -8.48 -9.49
C THR A 292 -3.32 -8.77 -8.74
N LEU A 293 -3.38 -9.55 -7.66
CA LEU A 293 -2.20 -10.01 -6.92
C LEU A 293 -1.28 -10.84 -7.84
N PHE A 294 -1.84 -11.74 -8.65
CA PHE A 294 -1.09 -12.54 -9.60
C PHE A 294 -0.36 -11.67 -10.63
N ILE A 295 -1.03 -10.68 -11.22
CA ILE A 295 -0.42 -9.72 -12.15
C ILE A 295 0.73 -8.97 -11.47
N ILE A 296 0.53 -8.51 -10.22
CA ILE A 296 1.59 -7.89 -9.42
C ILE A 296 2.76 -8.87 -9.20
N LEU A 297 2.48 -10.14 -8.96
CA LEU A 297 3.54 -11.14 -8.80
C LEU A 297 4.30 -11.37 -10.13
N CYS A 298 3.60 -11.36 -11.26
CA CYS A 298 4.21 -11.45 -12.59
C CYS A 298 5.08 -10.23 -12.95
N THR A 299 4.88 -9.07 -12.29
CA THR A 299 5.78 -7.92 -12.53
C THR A 299 7.16 -8.12 -11.88
N PHE A 300 7.32 -9.05 -10.92
CA PHE A 300 8.65 -9.37 -10.41
C PHE A 300 9.44 -10.17 -11.44
N PRO A 301 10.53 -9.63 -12.00
CA PRO A 301 11.20 -10.23 -13.14
C PRO A 301 11.69 -11.65 -12.83
N HIS A 302 12.20 -11.87 -11.62
CA HIS A 302 12.74 -13.16 -11.27
C HIS A 302 11.67 -14.21 -10.92
N LEU A 303 10.57 -13.78 -10.29
CA LEU A 303 9.43 -14.66 -10.04
C LEU A 303 8.77 -15.04 -11.37
N SER A 304 8.64 -14.08 -12.27
CA SER A 304 8.04 -14.26 -13.60
C SER A 304 8.84 -15.20 -14.49
N GLU A 305 10.16 -15.03 -14.52
CA GLU A 305 11.07 -15.90 -15.26
C GLU A 305 11.10 -17.32 -14.70
N LYS A 306 11.27 -17.47 -13.38
CA LYS A 306 11.37 -18.81 -12.76
C LYS A 306 10.02 -19.52 -12.72
N VAL A 307 8.98 -18.90 -12.18
CA VAL A 307 7.70 -19.57 -11.91
C VAL A 307 6.85 -19.69 -13.16
N PHE A 308 6.85 -18.67 -14.03
CA PHE A 308 5.98 -18.62 -15.20
C PHE A 308 6.70 -18.86 -16.52
N GLY A 309 8.04 -19.00 -16.52
CA GLY A 309 8.83 -19.18 -17.74
C GLY A 309 8.76 -17.98 -18.68
N MET A 310 8.35 -16.81 -18.18
CA MET A 310 8.18 -15.62 -19.02
C MET A 310 9.54 -14.99 -19.32
N PRO A 311 9.83 -14.63 -20.60
CA PRO A 311 11.09 -13.99 -20.95
C PRO A 311 11.25 -12.68 -20.18
N ARG A 312 12.48 -12.39 -19.76
CA ARG A 312 12.83 -11.24 -18.91
C ARG A 312 12.58 -9.88 -19.61
N ASP A 313 12.37 -9.89 -20.92
CA ASP A 313 12.43 -8.70 -21.76
C ASP A 313 11.15 -7.85 -21.77
N THR A 314 11.37 -6.55 -21.54
CA THR A 314 10.50 -5.35 -21.73
C THR A 314 9.07 -5.32 -21.19
N LEU A 315 8.26 -6.38 -21.29
CA LEU A 315 6.84 -6.34 -20.94
C LEU A 315 6.62 -6.12 -19.43
N ASN A 316 7.41 -6.80 -18.60
CA ASN A 316 7.31 -6.76 -17.13
C ASN A 316 7.63 -5.36 -16.56
N LEU A 317 8.68 -4.72 -17.09
CA LEU A 317 9.10 -3.38 -16.67
C LEU A 317 8.12 -2.29 -17.12
N ASN A 318 7.49 -2.45 -18.29
CA ASN A 318 6.55 -1.45 -18.79
C ASN A 318 5.21 -1.50 -18.05
N LEU A 319 4.68 -2.70 -17.77
CA LEU A 319 3.47 -2.87 -16.96
C LEU A 319 3.64 -2.30 -15.55
N GLU A 320 4.76 -2.60 -14.89
CA GLU A 320 5.01 -2.10 -13.54
C GLU A 320 5.19 -0.57 -13.52
N LYS A 321 5.93 -0.01 -14.48
CA LYS A 321 6.14 1.44 -14.59
C LYS A 321 4.85 2.20 -14.90
N SER A 322 4.00 1.66 -15.77
CA SER A 322 2.77 2.33 -16.21
C SER A 322 1.60 2.12 -15.27
N PHE A 323 1.45 0.92 -14.71
CA PHE A 323 0.24 0.51 -13.98
C PHE A 323 0.48 0.00 -12.56
N GLY A 324 1.73 -0.14 -12.11
CA GLY A 324 2.05 -0.70 -10.79
C GLY A 324 1.27 -0.02 -9.67
N GLY A 325 1.37 1.30 -9.55
CA GLY A 325 0.63 2.07 -8.55
C GLY A 325 -0.89 1.83 -8.58
N SER A 326 -1.49 1.73 -9.77
CA SER A 326 -2.92 1.49 -9.96
C SER A 326 -3.33 0.06 -9.57
N LEU A 327 -2.54 -0.95 -9.91
CA LEU A 327 -2.79 -2.34 -9.53
C LEU A 327 -2.79 -2.51 -8.01
N TYR A 328 -1.78 -1.95 -7.34
CA TYR A 328 -1.73 -1.95 -5.88
C TYR A 328 -2.95 -1.22 -5.28
N ALA A 329 -3.29 -0.06 -5.81
CA ALA A 329 -4.47 0.72 -5.44
C ALA A 329 -5.78 -0.07 -5.51
N ILE A 330 -6.00 -0.76 -6.62
CA ILE A 330 -7.17 -1.64 -6.80
C ILE A 330 -7.16 -2.75 -5.76
N LEU A 331 -6.00 -3.35 -5.48
CA LEU A 331 -5.86 -4.42 -4.49
C LEU A 331 -6.19 -3.95 -3.07
N ILE A 332 -5.67 -2.80 -2.61
CA ILE A 332 -6.00 -2.28 -1.27
C ILE A 332 -7.44 -1.80 -1.21
N LEU A 333 -7.90 -1.00 -2.19
CA LEU A 333 -9.26 -0.49 -2.18
C LEU A 333 -10.25 -1.65 -2.19
N GLY A 334 -9.98 -2.65 -3.03
CA GLY A 334 -10.75 -3.88 -3.09
C GLY A 334 -10.78 -4.66 -1.77
N GLY A 335 -9.63 -4.87 -1.13
CA GLY A 335 -9.56 -5.52 0.18
C GLY A 335 -10.25 -4.73 1.30
N LEU A 336 -10.20 -3.39 1.25
CA LEU A 336 -10.89 -2.53 2.21
C LEU A 336 -12.41 -2.58 2.03
N LEU A 337 -12.89 -2.71 0.80
CA LEU A 337 -14.31 -2.84 0.48
C LEU A 337 -14.83 -4.24 0.77
N SER A 338 -13.99 -5.26 0.72
CA SER A 338 -14.40 -6.66 0.81
C SER A 338 -14.13 -7.22 2.21
N CYS A 339 -14.89 -6.76 3.20
CA CYS A 339 -14.67 -7.04 4.62
C CYS A 339 -14.50 -8.53 4.99
N ASP A 340 -15.12 -9.48 4.28
CA ASP A 340 -15.12 -10.92 4.58
C ASP A 340 -14.66 -11.81 3.41
N SER A 341 -13.89 -11.25 2.48
CA SER A 341 -13.49 -11.94 1.26
C SER A 341 -12.46 -13.04 1.54
N SER A 342 -12.42 -14.09 0.71
CA SER A 342 -11.39 -15.15 0.82
C SER A 342 -9.99 -14.56 0.72
N PHE A 343 -9.80 -13.58 -0.17
CA PHE A 343 -8.55 -12.86 -0.31
C PHE A 343 -8.14 -12.14 0.99
N VAL A 344 -9.06 -11.39 1.60
CA VAL A 344 -8.81 -10.67 2.85
C VAL A 344 -8.46 -11.64 3.97
N ASN A 345 -9.12 -12.78 4.06
CA ASN A 345 -8.82 -13.83 5.03
C ASN A 345 -7.44 -14.45 4.81
N ALA A 346 -7.08 -14.76 3.56
CA ALA A 346 -5.77 -15.31 3.21
C ALA A 346 -4.64 -14.33 3.57
N CYS A 347 -4.77 -13.05 3.21
CA CYS A 347 -3.81 -12.02 3.61
C CYS A 347 -3.81 -11.78 5.13
N SER A 348 -4.92 -12.01 5.82
CA SER A 348 -5.01 -11.82 7.28
C SER A 348 -4.43 -12.99 8.09
N CYS A 349 -3.75 -13.97 7.47
CA CYS A 349 -3.15 -15.07 8.22
C CYS A 349 -2.06 -14.58 9.19
N ASN A 350 -1.89 -15.29 10.31
CA ASN A 350 -1.02 -14.86 11.40
C ASN A 350 0.44 -14.66 10.97
N PHE A 351 0.93 -15.54 10.08
CA PHE A 351 2.28 -15.46 9.54
C PHE A 351 2.48 -14.19 8.71
N LEU A 352 1.64 -13.93 7.70
CA LEU A 352 1.76 -12.73 6.87
C LEU A 352 1.57 -11.44 7.67
N ARG A 353 0.65 -11.43 8.65
CA ARG A 353 0.48 -10.31 9.58
C ARG A 353 1.72 -10.07 10.43
N PHE A 354 2.38 -11.13 10.90
CA PHE A 354 3.64 -11.01 11.61
C PHE A 354 4.71 -10.40 10.72
N CYS A 355 4.96 -10.98 9.53
CA CYS A 355 5.88 -10.44 8.54
C CYS A 355 5.56 -8.98 8.19
N GLY A 356 4.28 -8.62 8.14
CA GLY A 356 3.83 -7.25 7.90
C GLY A 356 4.16 -6.27 9.02
N ARG A 357 3.99 -6.69 10.28
CA ARG A 357 4.31 -5.88 11.45
C ARG A 357 5.81 -5.62 11.56
N VAL A 358 6.64 -6.62 11.24
CA VAL A 358 8.11 -6.49 11.23
C VAL A 358 8.69 -6.18 9.86
N SER A 359 7.84 -5.83 8.88
CA SER A 359 8.25 -5.67 7.47
C SER A 359 9.37 -4.65 7.30
N PHE A 360 9.36 -3.56 8.08
CA PHE A 360 10.43 -2.57 8.03
C PHE A 360 11.77 -3.11 8.58
N SER A 361 11.75 -3.90 9.65
CA SER A 361 12.95 -4.55 10.17
C SER A 361 13.50 -5.58 9.20
N ILE A 362 12.63 -6.38 8.57
CA ILE A 362 13.01 -7.29 7.48
C ILE A 362 13.67 -6.50 6.35
N TYR A 363 13.07 -5.39 5.94
CA TYR A 363 13.61 -4.53 4.89
C TYR A 363 15.01 -4.02 5.20
N LEU A 364 15.20 -3.49 6.41
CA LEU A 364 16.47 -2.90 6.78
C LEU A 364 17.54 -3.98 6.91
N LEU A 365 17.24 -5.08 7.60
CA LEU A 365 18.25 -6.01 8.10
C LEU A 365 18.50 -7.21 7.20
N HIS A 366 17.64 -7.54 6.22
CA HIS A 366 17.82 -8.72 5.36
C HIS A 366 19.18 -8.84 4.64
N PRO A 367 19.92 -7.76 4.32
CA PRO A 367 21.26 -7.91 3.73
C PRO A 367 22.22 -8.69 4.64
N ILE A 368 22.10 -8.52 5.96
CA ILE A 368 22.97 -9.15 6.96
C ILE A 368 22.83 -10.68 6.98
N PRO A 369 21.64 -11.28 7.23
CA PRO A 369 21.48 -12.72 7.20
C PRO A 369 21.71 -13.30 5.80
N LEU A 370 21.35 -12.59 4.72
CA LEU A 370 21.65 -13.08 3.37
C LEU A 370 23.15 -13.16 3.11
N THR A 371 23.93 -12.17 3.55
CA THR A 371 25.40 -12.21 3.47
C THR A 371 25.97 -13.32 4.33
N PHE A 372 25.43 -13.53 5.53
CA PHE A 372 25.85 -14.61 6.42
C PHE A 372 25.64 -15.98 5.76
N VAL A 373 24.43 -16.25 5.28
CA VAL A 373 24.09 -17.51 4.60
C VAL A 373 24.97 -17.69 3.35
N SER A 374 25.11 -16.64 2.53
CA SER A 374 25.91 -16.69 1.31
C SER A 374 27.40 -16.94 1.54
N LYS A 375 27.94 -16.55 2.70
CA LYS A 375 29.37 -16.67 3.00
C LYS A 375 29.70 -17.96 3.76
N TYR A 376 28.79 -18.45 4.59
CA TYR A 376 29.09 -19.52 5.54
C TYR A 376 28.28 -20.81 5.33
N LEU A 377 27.18 -20.78 4.55
CA LEU A 377 26.28 -21.92 4.39
C LEU A 377 26.11 -22.40 2.94
N THR A 378 26.57 -21.62 1.96
CA THR A 378 26.73 -22.00 0.54
C THR A 378 28.20 -21.92 0.19
#